data_AF-A0A351LZK3-F1
#
_entry.id   AF-A0A351LZK3-F1
#
_cell.length_a   1.000
_cell.length_b   1.000
_cell.length_c   1.000
_cell.angle_alpha   90.00
_cell.angle_beta   90.00
_cell.angle_gamma   90.00
#
_symmetry.space_group_name_H-M   'P 1'
#
loop_
_entity.id
_entity.type
_entity.pdbx_description
1 polymer ?
#
loop_
_entity_poly.entity_id
_entity_poly.type
_entity_poly.pdbx_seq_one_letter_code
_entity_poly.pdbx_strand_id
1 'polypeptide(L)'
;MNTTTQNVEAHEGGHDHPTDARYIRVAIVLGVVTALEVATYFVDIPGVVVIPVLLAMMVFKFFYVAAWFMHLRFDSPMFTKFFVAGLALATLVYGVLLTVFEFWTKG
;
A
#
# COMPACT_ATOMS: atom_id res chain seq x y z
N MET A 1 26.81 -41.89 31.68
CA MET A 1 25.56 -42.66 31.58
C MET A 1 24.81 -42.45 32.90
N ASN A 2 23.66 -41.78 33.02
CA ASN A 2 22.50 -41.73 32.13
C ASN A 2 21.84 -40.33 32.11
N THR A 3 21.46 -39.93 30.90
CA THR A 3 20.33 -39.08 30.48
C THR A 3 19.22 -38.86 31.51
N THR A 4 18.97 -37.59 31.85
CA THR A 4 17.63 -37.07 32.17
C THR A 4 17.38 -35.87 31.26
N THR A 5 16.85 -36.19 30.08
CA THR A 5 15.74 -35.53 29.37
C THR A 5 15.39 -34.10 29.76
N GLN A 6 15.61 -33.20 28.79
CA GLN A 6 14.73 -32.10 28.37
C GLN A 6 13.91 -31.40 29.46
N ASN A 7 14.43 -30.30 29.98
CA ASN A 7 13.62 -29.09 30.09
C ASN A 7 14.17 -28.10 29.07
N VAL A 8 13.80 -28.33 27.81
CA VAL A 8 13.53 -27.18 26.94
C VAL A 8 12.37 -26.51 27.64
N GLU A 9 12.66 -25.47 28.42
CA GLU A 9 11.65 -24.48 28.77
C GLU A 9 11.15 -23.93 27.44
N ALA A 10 10.18 -24.65 26.87
CA ALA A 10 9.23 -24.13 25.93
C ALA A 10 8.68 -22.92 26.64
N HIS A 11 9.18 -21.75 26.27
CA HIS A 11 8.65 -20.47 26.72
C HIS A 11 7.15 -20.51 26.46
N GLU A 12 6.44 -20.77 27.54
CA GLU A 12 5.00 -20.75 27.63
C GLU A 12 4.53 -19.35 27.23
N GLY A 13 3.42 -19.34 26.48
CA GLY A 13 2.34 -18.37 26.63
C GLY A 13 2.72 -16.93 26.97
N GLY A 14 2.73 -16.09 25.94
CA GLY A 14 2.82 -14.63 26.08
C GLY A 14 3.77 -14.13 25.01
N HIS A 15 3.31 -13.56 23.91
CA HIS A 15 2.45 -12.39 23.92
C HIS A 15 1.44 -12.46 22.78
N ASP A 16 0.17 -12.37 23.15
CA ASP A 16 -0.81 -11.62 22.36
C ASP A 16 -0.20 -10.24 22.08
N HIS A 17 0.40 -10.04 20.90
CA HIS A 17 0.54 -8.72 20.27
C HIS A 17 -0.57 -8.65 19.20
N PRO A 18 -1.82 -8.29 19.57
CA PRO A 18 -2.98 -8.39 18.68
C PRO A 18 -2.97 -7.32 17.58
N THR A 19 -1.94 -6.48 17.52
CA THR A 19 -1.79 -5.36 16.60
C THR A 19 -1.05 -5.73 15.30
N ASP A 20 -0.10 -6.67 15.32
CA ASP A 20 0.84 -6.87 14.20
C ASP A 20 0.27 -7.79 13.10
N ALA A 21 -0.55 -8.77 13.49
CA ALA A 21 -1.15 -9.73 12.56
C ALA A 21 -2.04 -9.06 11.49
N ARG A 22 -2.63 -7.92 11.81
CA ARG A 22 -3.47 -7.17 10.88
C ARG A 22 -2.63 -6.45 9.82
N TYR A 23 -1.51 -5.85 10.21
CA TYR A 23 -0.56 -5.22 9.27
C TYR A 23 0.07 -6.24 8.34
N ILE A 24 0.44 -7.40 8.87
CA ILE A 24 1.00 -8.51 8.08
C ILE A 24 -0.01 -8.98 7.02
N ARG A 25 -1.30 -9.10 7.38
CA ARG A 25 -2.34 -9.48 6.41
C ARG A 25 -2.52 -8.44 5.31
N VAL A 26 -2.47 -7.15 5.65
CA VAL A 26 -2.49 -6.04 4.67
C VAL A 26 -1.25 -6.08 3.76
N ALA A 27 -0.06 -6.33 4.33
CA ALA A 27 1.18 -6.47 3.59
C ALA A 27 1.10 -7.58 2.54
N ILE A 28 0.54 -8.74 2.92
CA ILE A 28 0.36 -9.88 2.03
C ILE A 28 -0.58 -9.53 0.88
N VAL A 29 -1.72 -8.87 1.15
CA VAL A 29 -2.64 -8.41 0.09
C VAL A 29 -1.94 -7.48 -0.89
N LEU A 30 -1.18 -6.51 -0.39
CA LEU A 30 -0.40 -5.59 -1.22
C LEU A 30 0.69 -6.30 -2.04
N GLY A 31 1.35 -7.30 -1.45
CA GLY A 31 2.31 -8.16 -2.11
C GLY A 31 1.67 -8.94 -3.26
N VAL A 32 0.51 -9.56 -3.03
CA VAL A 32 -0.24 -10.29 -4.07
C VAL A 32 -0.67 -9.35 -5.19
N VAL A 33 -1.21 -8.18 -4.86
CA VAL A 33 -1.60 -7.17 -5.86
C VAL A 33 -0.40 -6.73 -6.71
N THR A 34 0.77 -6.58 -6.09
CA THR A 34 2.00 -6.22 -6.81
C THR A 34 2.53 -7.38 -7.65
N ALA A 35 2.44 -8.62 -7.17
CA ALA A 35 2.79 -9.80 -7.95
C ALA A 35 1.87 -9.96 -9.17
N LEU A 36 0.57 -9.68 -9.02
CA LEU A 36 -0.38 -9.65 -10.13
C LEU A 36 -0.03 -8.56 -11.15
N GLU A 37 0.31 -7.36 -10.71
CA GLU A 37 0.80 -6.29 -11.59
C GLU A 37 2.02 -6.76 -12.38
N VAL A 38 3.02 -7.33 -11.70
CA VAL A 38 4.24 -7.84 -12.35
C VAL A 38 3.90 -8.95 -13.34
N ALA A 39 2.96 -9.84 -13.00
CA ALA A 39 2.48 -10.89 -13.88
C ALA A 39 1.83 -10.36 -15.17
N THR A 40 1.16 -9.19 -15.13
CA THR A 40 0.58 -8.61 -16.35
C THR A 40 1.63 -8.23 -17.40
N TYR A 41 2.89 -7.98 -17.03
CA TYR A 41 3.96 -7.74 -18.00
C TYR A 41 4.42 -9.01 -18.73
N PHE A 42 4.13 -10.19 -18.19
CA PHE A 42 4.47 -11.48 -18.81
C PHE A 42 3.38 -11.99 -19.77
N VAL A 43 2.21 -11.35 -19.77
CA VAL A 43 1.08 -11.73 -20.62
C VAL A 43 0.88 -10.63 -21.66
N ASP A 44 0.81 -10.99 -22.94
CA ASP A 44 0.52 -10.05 -24.03
C ASP A 44 -0.94 -9.58 -23.96
N ILE A 45 -1.21 -8.62 -23.07
CA ILE A 45 -2.48 -7.94 -22.94
C ILE A 45 -2.41 -6.65 -23.78
N PRO A 46 -3.44 -6.34 -24.59
CA PRO A 46 -3.47 -5.10 -25.36
C PRO A 46 -3.29 -3.87 -24.46
N GLY A 47 -2.32 -3.02 -24.81
CA GLY A 47 -1.90 -1.87 -24.00
C GLY A 47 -3.02 -0.88 -23.66
N VAL A 48 -4.04 -0.77 -24.52
CA VAL A 48 -5.23 0.05 -24.29
C VAL A 48 -6.02 -0.37 -23.05
N VAL A 49 -5.96 -1.65 -22.68
CA VAL A 49 -6.59 -2.20 -21.47
C VAL A 49 -5.60 -2.25 -20.32
N VAL A 50 -4.35 -2.58 -20.59
CA VAL A 50 -3.32 -2.72 -19.55
C VAL A 50 -3.02 -1.39 -18.86
N ILE A 51 -2.91 -0.28 -19.61
CA ILE A 51 -2.58 1.05 -19.06
C ILE A 51 -3.60 1.51 -18.00
N PRO A 52 -4.92 1.55 -18.27
CA PRO A 52 -5.89 1.97 -17.26
C PRO A 52 -5.97 0.99 -16.08
N VAL A 53 -5.78 -0.31 -16.29
CA VAL A 53 -5.75 -1.31 -15.21
C VAL A 53 -4.55 -1.10 -14.28
N LEU A 54 -3.36 -0.85 -14.84
CA LEU A 54 -2.15 -0.56 -14.07
C LEU A 54 -2.29 0.75 -13.28
N LEU A 55 -2.85 1.80 -13.90
CA LEU A 55 -3.15 3.05 -13.20
C LEU A 55 -4.14 2.84 -12.04
N ALA A 56 -5.20 2.06 -12.26
CA ALA A 56 -6.17 1.74 -11.20
C ALA A 56 -5.50 0.95 -10.05
N MET A 57 -4.64 -0.02 -10.36
CA MET A 57 -3.87 -0.79 -9.37
C MET A 57 -2.91 0.09 -8.57
N MET A 58 -2.26 1.06 -9.21
CA MET A 58 -1.39 2.03 -8.53
C MET A 58 -2.17 2.88 -7.53
N VAL A 59 -3.28 3.47 -7.96
CA VAL A 59 -4.14 4.30 -7.11
C VAL A 59 -4.68 3.48 -5.94
N PHE A 60 -5.17 2.26 -6.22
CA PHE A 60 -5.65 1.34 -5.19
C PHE A 60 -4.58 1.06 -4.14
N LYS A 61 -3.37 0.69 -4.56
CA LYS A 61 -2.26 0.41 -3.63
C LYS A 61 -1.89 1.62 -2.80
N PHE A 62 -1.82 2.81 -3.41
CA PHE A 62 -1.55 4.05 -2.69
C PHE A 62 -2.55 4.28 -1.56
N PHE A 63 -3.86 4.18 -1.84
CA PHE A 63 -4.89 4.35 -0.82
C PHE A 63 -4.85 3.25 0.25
N TYR A 64 -4.59 2.00 -0.13
CA TYR A 64 -4.51 0.89 0.81
C TYR A 64 -3.32 1.05 1.77
N VAL A 65 -2.16 1.49 1.26
CA VAL A 65 -0.98 1.82 2.07
C VAL A 65 -1.28 3.01 2.98
N ALA A 66 -1.87 4.09 2.47
CA ALA A 66 -2.21 5.26 3.27
C ALA A 66 -3.21 4.94 4.40
N ALA A 67 -4.23 4.13 4.11
CA ALA A 67 -5.25 3.76 5.10
C ALA A 67 -4.69 2.87 6.22
N TRP A 68 -3.85 1.88 5.86
CA TRP A 68 -3.37 0.87 6.79
C TRP A 68 -1.95 1.19 7.30
N PHE A 69 -0.94 1.24 6.44
CA PHE A 69 0.45 1.43 6.86
C PHE A 69 0.77 2.82 7.40
N MET A 70 0.12 3.88 6.92
CA MET A 70 0.26 5.22 7.52
C MET A 70 -0.64 5.42 8.76
N HIS A 71 -1.30 4.37 9.25
CA HIS A 71 -2.19 4.43 10.43
C HIS A 71 -3.37 5.41 10.33
N LEU A 72 -3.65 6.03 9.18
CA LEU A 72 -4.70 7.05 9.03
C LEU A 72 -6.11 6.55 9.42
N ARG A 73 -6.36 5.24 9.34
CA ARG A 73 -7.63 4.63 9.76
C ARG A 73 -7.75 4.49 11.29
N PHE A 74 -6.62 4.40 12.00
CA PHE A 74 -6.52 4.11 13.44
C PHE A 74 -6.10 5.33 14.27
N ASP A 75 -5.60 6.38 13.63
CA ASP A 75 -5.21 7.63 14.28
C ASP A 75 -6.34 8.68 14.21
N SER A 76 -6.16 9.78 14.94
CA SER A 76 -7.10 10.90 14.97
C SER A 76 -7.35 11.47 13.56
N PRO A 77 -8.58 11.92 13.24
CA PRO A 77 -8.92 12.45 11.92
C PRO A 77 -8.14 13.70 11.53
N MET A 78 -7.34 14.26 12.45
CA MET A 78 -6.42 15.35 12.19
C MET A 78 -5.33 14.95 11.18
N PHE A 79 -4.70 13.78 11.34
CA PHE A 79 -3.65 13.32 10.42
C PHE A 79 -4.19 12.98 9.03
N THR A 80 -5.39 12.42 8.95
CA THR A 80 -6.08 12.19 7.67
C THR A 80 -6.32 13.51 6.94
N LYS A 81 -6.75 14.57 7.66
CA LYS A 81 -6.96 15.90 7.06
C LYS A 81 -5.66 16.50 6.54
N PHE A 82 -4.55 16.42 7.29
CA PHE A 82 -3.25 16.91 6.82
C PHE A 82 -2.75 16.17 5.58
N PHE A 83 -2.88 14.83 5.55
CA PHE A 83 -2.50 14.03 4.38
C PHE A 83 -3.36 14.37 3.16
N VAL A 84 -4.67 14.47 3.33
CA VAL A 84 -5.59 14.82 2.23
C VAL A 84 -5.37 16.26 1.76
N ALA A 85 -5.08 17.21 2.67
CA ALA A 85 -4.73 18.57 2.31
C ALA A 85 -3.43 18.63 1.49
N GLY A 86 -2.41 17.85 1.87
CA GLY A 86 -1.17 17.70 1.11
C GLY A 86 -1.41 17.09 -0.27
N LEU A 87 -2.25 16.04 -0.35
CA LEU A 87 -2.62 15.42 -1.62
C LEU A 87 -3.37 16.40 -2.54
N ALA A 88 -4.35 17.14 -1.99
CA ALA A 88 -5.09 18.15 -2.73
C ALA A 88 -4.18 19.28 -3.22
N LEU A 89 -3.27 19.76 -2.38
CA LEU A 89 -2.27 20.75 -2.76
C LEU A 89 -1.36 20.23 -3.88
N ALA A 90 -0.87 18.99 -3.78
CA ALA A 90 -0.03 18.37 -4.80
C ALA A 90 -0.78 18.27 -6.14
N THR A 91 -2.03 17.81 -6.14
CA THR A 91 -2.87 17.74 -7.33
C THR A 91 -3.10 19.12 -7.94
N LEU A 92 -3.36 20.13 -7.11
CA LEU A 92 -3.57 21.51 -7.57
C LEU A 92 -2.30 22.09 -8.20
N VAL A 93 -1.16 21.99 -7.52
CA VAL A 93 0.12 22.52 -8.01
C VAL A 93 0.50 21.83 -9.32
N TYR A 94 0.33 20.52 -9.41
CA TYR A 94 0.61 19.78 -10.63
C TYR A 94 -0.35 20.15 -11.77
N GLY A 95 -1.64 20.33 -11.48
CA GLY A 95 -2.64 20.77 -12.46
C GLY A 95 -2.35 22.17 -13.00
N VAL A 96 -1.98 23.11 -12.12
CA VAL A 96 -1.54 24.46 -12.51
C VAL A 96 -0.28 24.36 -13.38
N LEU A 97 0.69 23.56 -12.99
CA LEU A 97 1.93 23.35 -13.74
C LEU A 97 1.63 22.81 -15.16
N LEU A 98 0.79 21.78 -15.29
CA LEU A 98 0.36 21.27 -16.60
C LEU A 98 -0.36 22.32 -17.45
N THR A 99 -1.12 23.21 -16.81
CA THR A 99 -1.84 24.30 -17.50
C THR A 99 -0.85 25.37 -17.99
N VAL A 100 0.14 25.74 -17.17
CA VAL A 100 1.21 26.69 -17.52
C VAL A 100 2.10 26.15 -18.63
N PHE A 101 2.34 24.84 -18.67
CA PHE A 101 3.06 24.18 -19.75
C PHE A 101 2.22 24.00 -21.04
N GLU A 102 1.05 24.65 -21.16
CA GLU A 102 0.18 24.61 -22.34
C GLU A 102 -0.16 23.18 -22.79
N PHE A 103 -0.18 22.18 -21.89
CA PHE A 103 -0.44 20.79 -22.27
C PHE A 103 -1.81 20.59 -22.94
N TRP A 104 -2.74 21.51 -22.67
CA TRP A 104 -4.09 21.54 -23.25
C TRP A 104 -4.16 22.22 -24.62
N THR A 105 -3.23 23.12 -24.93
CA THR A 105 -3.16 23.78 -26.22
C THR A 105 -2.24 22.94 -27.07
N LYS A 106 -2.85 22.14 -27.96
CA LYS A 106 -2.18 21.26 -28.94
C LYS A 106 -0.73 21.65 -29.23
N GLY A 107 0.20 20.72 -28.98
CA GLY A 107 1.50 20.72 -29.65
C GLY A 107 1.36 20.78 -31.17
#